data_AF-A0A968Q6Q8-F1
#
_entry.id   AF-A0A968Q6Q8-F1
#
_cell.length_a   1.000
_cell.length_b   1.000
_cell.length_c   1.000
_cell.angle_alpha   90.00
_cell.angle_beta   90.00
_cell.angle_gamma   90.00
#
_symmetry.space_group_name_H-M   'P 1'
#
loop_
_entity.id
_entity.type
_entity.pdbx_description
1 polymer ?
#
loop_
_entity_poly.entity_id
_entity_poly.type
_entity_poly.pdbx_seq_one_letter_code
_entity_poly.pdbx_strand_id
1 'polypeptide(L)'
;MGTMKMGGHRYGAFLDAATTAAKLAIYSTFIEQGENIRKTGFLYHVEPKRVKAIVKEIQTAIADGQSLKSLNSKEPYYLIAVPFLWQEKFPCHDQEPRVRLPGLTPGERKTIEDSLPSGSPKARILDQVEFNELIEMLHDLSQAELPESQRMPFSDALMLHIKFRLLHAGTVIQIDSPLVDIPLFALASESYAPKDERERVFAMIDDVARYFSILQSWVRNEEGVLRGIEVFDVDLERRQEALQELDTLLRAWADKYHQDGGFPMVLQFAAGTREYE
;
A
#
# COMPACT_ATOMS: atom_id res chain seq x y z
N MET A 1 -18.45 12.35 18.10
CA MET A 1 -19.29 13.31 17.35
C MET A 1 -18.43 13.88 16.23
N GLY A 2 -18.74 13.59 14.95
CA GLY A 2 -18.17 14.32 13.81
C GLY A 2 -17.21 13.61 12.84
N THR A 3 -17.31 12.31 12.58
CA THR A 3 -16.63 11.61 11.45
C THR A 3 -17.21 11.93 10.05
N MET A 4 -18.02 12.97 9.92
CA MET A 4 -19.09 13.02 8.89
C MET A 4 -19.03 14.17 7.87
N LYS A 5 -17.90 14.86 7.64
CA LYS A 5 -17.91 16.03 6.74
C LYS A 5 -16.89 16.11 5.60
N MET A 6 -16.13 15.06 5.30
CA MET A 6 -14.90 15.26 4.53
C MET A 6 -14.68 14.22 3.42
N GLY A 7 -15.59 14.10 2.46
CA GLY A 7 -15.36 13.29 1.25
C GLY A 7 -16.33 13.57 0.12
N GLY A 8 -15.82 14.10 -1.00
CA GLY A 8 -16.57 14.43 -2.23
C GLY A 8 -16.78 13.25 -3.21
N HIS A 9 -16.73 12.01 -2.75
CA HIS A 9 -17.29 10.85 -3.47
C HIS A 9 -18.48 10.31 -2.68
N ARG A 10 -19.55 9.94 -3.40
CA ARG A 10 -20.89 9.69 -2.85
C ARG A 10 -20.81 8.66 -1.71
N TYR A 11 -21.38 9.01 -0.55
CA TYR A 11 -21.69 8.18 0.63
C TYR A 11 -21.98 6.68 0.34
N GLY A 12 -22.54 6.37 -0.83
CA GLY A 12 -22.77 5.00 -1.31
C GLY A 12 -21.50 4.16 -1.47
N ALA A 13 -20.41 4.65 -2.05
CA ALA A 13 -19.27 3.80 -2.41
C ALA A 13 -18.53 3.21 -1.18
N PHE A 14 -18.43 3.97 -0.09
CA PHE A 14 -17.89 3.48 1.18
C PHE A 14 -18.79 2.42 1.82
N LEU A 15 -20.11 2.68 1.83
CA LEU A 15 -21.08 1.69 2.30
C LEU A 15 -21.05 0.44 1.43
N ASP A 16 -20.86 0.58 0.12
CA ASP A 16 -20.82 -0.54 -0.83
C ASP A 16 -19.57 -1.42 -0.60
N ALA A 17 -18.41 -0.83 -0.31
CA ALA A 17 -17.19 -1.58 -0.01
C ALA A 17 -17.30 -2.37 1.32
N ALA A 18 -17.74 -1.71 2.40
CA ALA A 18 -17.97 -2.38 3.68
C ALA A 18 -19.06 -3.45 3.59
N THR A 19 -20.12 -3.17 2.83
CA THR A 19 -21.19 -4.12 2.54
C THR A 19 -20.68 -5.32 1.76
N THR A 20 -19.77 -5.12 0.80
CA THR A 20 -19.19 -6.20 0.00
C THR A 20 -18.28 -7.09 0.85
N ALA A 21 -17.44 -6.52 1.72
CA ALA A 21 -16.62 -7.28 2.65
C ALA A 21 -17.47 -8.14 3.60
N ALA A 22 -18.54 -7.55 4.17
CA ALA A 22 -19.48 -8.28 5.03
C ALA A 22 -20.19 -9.43 4.27
N LYS A 23 -20.58 -9.20 3.01
CA LYS A 23 -21.19 -10.22 2.14
C LYS A 23 -20.23 -11.38 1.87
N LEU A 24 -18.95 -11.12 1.64
CA LEU A 24 -17.93 -12.14 1.41
C LEU A 24 -17.68 -12.98 2.67
N ALA A 25 -17.64 -12.36 3.86
CA ALA A 25 -17.53 -13.09 5.13
C ALA A 25 -18.72 -14.04 5.37
N ILE A 26 -19.94 -13.56 5.09
CA ILE A 26 -21.16 -14.38 5.16
C ILE A 26 -21.10 -15.55 4.16
N TYR A 27 -20.57 -15.32 2.95
CA TYR A 27 -20.44 -16.37 1.94
C TYR A 27 -19.38 -17.42 2.30
N SER A 28 -18.23 -17.02 2.85
CA SER A 28 -17.22 -17.97 3.35
C SER A 28 -17.82 -18.90 4.40
N THR A 29 -18.49 -18.32 5.39
CA THR A 29 -19.15 -19.10 6.44
C THR A 29 -20.26 -20.00 5.89
N PHE A 30 -21.00 -19.57 4.86
CA PHE A 30 -21.97 -20.43 4.20
C PHE A 30 -21.34 -21.71 3.64
N ILE A 31 -20.18 -21.61 3.00
CA ILE A 31 -19.44 -22.77 2.49
C ILE A 31 -18.92 -23.63 3.65
N GLU A 32 -18.32 -23.02 4.68
CA GLU A 32 -17.79 -23.72 5.85
C GLU A 32 -18.86 -24.49 6.64
N GLN A 33 -20.11 -23.98 6.65
CA GLN A 33 -21.23 -24.65 7.29
C GLN A 33 -21.92 -25.68 6.38
N GLY A 34 -21.28 -26.09 5.28
CA GLY A 34 -21.82 -27.10 4.35
C GLY A 34 -23.05 -26.61 3.60
N GLU A 35 -23.02 -25.35 3.14
CA GLU A 35 -24.12 -24.69 2.42
C GLU A 35 -25.40 -24.53 3.26
N ASN A 36 -25.26 -24.45 4.59
CA ASN A 36 -26.38 -24.30 5.51
C ASN A 36 -26.76 -22.83 5.74
N ILE A 37 -27.75 -22.36 4.99
CA ILE A 37 -28.27 -20.97 5.05
C ILE A 37 -28.75 -20.59 6.46
N ARG A 38 -29.43 -21.49 7.16
CA ARG A 38 -30.02 -21.18 8.49
C ARG A 38 -28.94 -21.02 9.55
N LYS A 39 -27.95 -21.92 9.55
CA LYS A 39 -26.82 -21.88 10.49
C LYS A 39 -25.95 -20.65 10.24
N THR A 40 -25.71 -20.31 8.97
CA THR A 40 -24.95 -19.10 8.59
C THR A 40 -25.67 -17.82 9.03
N GLY A 41 -26.99 -17.74 8.84
CA GLY A 41 -27.77 -16.58 9.28
C GLY A 41 -27.74 -16.38 10.80
N PHE A 42 -27.76 -17.47 11.57
CA PHE A 42 -27.63 -17.41 13.02
C PHE A 42 -26.28 -16.83 13.47
N LEU A 43 -25.18 -17.23 12.83
CA LEU A 43 -23.82 -16.79 13.19
C LEU A 43 -23.55 -15.30 12.94
N TYR A 44 -24.27 -14.69 11.99
CA TYR A 44 -24.11 -13.27 11.65
C TYR A 44 -25.27 -12.38 12.07
N HIS A 45 -26.27 -12.91 12.79
CA HIS A 45 -27.52 -12.21 13.08
C HIS A 45 -28.20 -11.65 11.82
N VAL A 46 -28.21 -12.45 10.74
CA VAL A 46 -28.79 -12.09 9.44
C VAL A 46 -29.90 -13.09 9.08
N GLU A 47 -31.03 -12.59 8.59
CA GLU A 47 -32.14 -13.47 8.20
C GLU A 47 -31.74 -14.46 7.08
N PRO A 48 -32.21 -15.73 7.11
CA PRO A 48 -31.89 -16.72 6.09
C PRO A 48 -32.21 -16.28 4.65
N LYS A 49 -33.26 -15.47 4.46
CA LYS A 49 -33.61 -14.90 3.15
C LYS A 49 -32.53 -13.95 2.63
N ARG A 50 -31.92 -13.17 3.52
CA ARG A 50 -30.84 -12.24 3.18
C ARG A 50 -29.54 -12.99 2.89
N VAL A 51 -29.21 -14.03 3.66
CA VAL A 51 -28.06 -14.92 3.37
C VAL A 51 -28.19 -15.54 1.98
N LYS A 52 -29.38 -16.06 1.63
CA LYS A 52 -29.64 -16.63 0.30
C LYS A 52 -29.43 -15.61 -0.84
N ALA A 53 -29.82 -14.36 -0.63
CA ALA A 53 -29.62 -13.30 -1.61
C ALA A 53 -28.13 -12.97 -1.80
N ILE A 54 -27.36 -12.90 -0.69
CA ILE A 54 -25.91 -12.66 -0.70
C ILE A 54 -25.17 -13.78 -1.43
N VAL A 55 -25.52 -15.04 -1.14
CA VAL A 55 -24.94 -16.22 -1.80
C VAL A 55 -25.17 -16.16 -3.31
N LYS A 56 -26.40 -15.85 -3.73
CA LYS A 56 -26.74 -15.73 -5.15
C LYS A 56 -25.99 -14.57 -5.82
N GLU A 57 -25.91 -13.41 -5.16
CA GLU A 57 -25.19 -12.24 -5.66
C GLU A 57 -23.70 -12.55 -5.91
N ILE A 58 -23.05 -13.23 -4.97
CA ILE A 58 -21.64 -13.62 -5.09
C ILE A 58 -21.44 -14.72 -6.12
N GLN A 59 -22.31 -15.74 -6.16
CA GLN A 59 -22.23 -16.79 -7.17
C GLN A 59 -22.44 -16.26 -8.59
N THR A 60 -23.36 -15.31 -8.78
CA THR A 60 -23.55 -14.62 -10.07
C THR A 60 -22.33 -13.78 -10.42
N ALA A 61 -21.75 -13.04 -9.47
CA ALA A 61 -20.52 -12.28 -9.71
C ALA A 61 -19.32 -13.19 -10.10
N ILE A 62 -19.20 -14.36 -9.46
CA ILE A 62 -18.18 -15.37 -9.79
C ILE A 62 -18.45 -15.98 -11.19
N ALA A 63 -19.71 -16.31 -11.51
CA ALA A 63 -20.09 -16.97 -12.76
C ALA A 63 -20.01 -16.05 -13.99
N ASP A 64 -20.35 -14.77 -13.83
CA ASP A 64 -20.34 -13.79 -14.92
C ASP A 64 -18.93 -13.23 -15.20
N GLY A 65 -17.91 -13.69 -14.45
CA GLY A 65 -16.57 -13.10 -14.47
C GLY A 65 -16.57 -11.63 -14.07
N GLN A 66 -17.67 -11.13 -13.47
CA GLN A 66 -17.78 -9.78 -12.96
C GLN A 66 -16.82 -9.67 -11.78
N SER A 67 -15.72 -9.03 -12.09
CA SER A 67 -14.57 -8.75 -11.25
C SER A 67 -14.95 -8.35 -9.82
N LEU A 68 -15.02 -9.34 -8.93
CA LEU A 68 -14.59 -9.21 -7.53
C LEU A 68 -13.10 -8.81 -7.44
N LYS A 69 -12.38 -8.78 -8.58
CA LYS A 69 -11.06 -8.17 -8.71
C LYS A 69 -11.08 -6.63 -8.68
N SER A 70 -12.25 -5.97 -8.60
CA SER A 70 -12.31 -4.51 -8.33
C SER A 70 -11.86 -4.13 -6.90
N LEU A 71 -11.69 -5.11 -6.01
CA LEU A 71 -11.05 -4.95 -4.71
C LEU A 71 -9.58 -5.40 -4.70
N ASN A 72 -9.09 -5.94 -5.83
CA ASN A 72 -7.69 -6.29 -6.01
C ASN A 72 -6.97 -5.22 -6.84
N SER A 73 -7.26 -3.96 -6.50
CA SER A 73 -6.38 -2.86 -6.82
C SER A 73 -5.05 -3.17 -6.13
N LYS A 74 -4.10 -3.77 -6.86
CA LYS A 74 -2.68 -3.84 -6.46
C LYS A 74 -2.05 -2.43 -6.51
N GLU A 75 -2.82 -1.37 -6.32
CA GLU A 75 -2.37 0.01 -6.33
C GLU A 75 -1.51 0.44 -5.12
N PRO A 76 -1.21 -0.38 -4.10
CA PRO A 76 -0.19 0.00 -3.12
C PRO A 76 1.20 -0.60 -3.36
N TYR A 77 1.41 -1.65 -4.17
CA TYR A 77 2.77 -2.24 -4.28
C TYR A 77 3.75 -1.23 -4.89
N TYR A 78 3.37 -0.62 -6.01
CA TYR A 78 4.20 0.41 -6.62
C TYR A 78 4.35 1.63 -5.71
N LEU A 79 3.38 1.99 -4.85
CA LEU A 79 3.49 3.13 -3.92
C LEU A 79 4.42 2.84 -2.74
N ILE A 80 4.31 1.64 -2.16
CA ILE A 80 5.09 1.20 -1.01
C ILE A 80 6.55 0.96 -1.41
N ALA A 81 6.77 0.41 -2.61
CA ALA A 81 8.12 0.10 -3.11
C ALA A 81 8.87 1.34 -3.64
N VAL A 82 8.21 2.49 -3.88
CA VAL A 82 8.90 3.71 -4.39
C VAL A 82 10.14 4.07 -3.58
N PRO A 83 10.08 4.23 -2.25
CA PRO A 83 11.24 4.71 -1.50
C PRO A 83 12.41 3.75 -1.58
N PHE A 84 12.14 2.46 -1.64
CA PHE A 84 13.16 1.43 -1.78
C PHE A 84 13.79 1.48 -3.17
N LEU A 85 12.98 1.39 -4.23
CA LEU A 85 13.51 1.37 -5.60
C LEU A 85 14.23 2.68 -5.96
N TRP A 86 13.74 3.82 -5.45
CA TRP A 86 14.41 5.11 -5.64
C TRP A 86 15.83 5.07 -5.06
N GLN A 87 16.00 4.61 -3.82
CA GLN A 87 17.30 4.55 -3.17
C GLN A 87 18.24 3.53 -3.84
N GLU A 88 17.70 2.44 -4.38
CA GLU A 88 18.46 1.44 -5.13
C GLU A 88 18.94 1.97 -6.49
N LYS A 89 18.04 2.56 -7.29
CA LYS A 89 18.34 3.02 -8.66
C LYS A 89 19.01 4.38 -8.72
N PHE A 90 18.74 5.24 -7.75
CA PHE A 90 19.23 6.61 -7.71
C PHE A 90 19.86 6.97 -6.34
N PRO A 91 20.90 6.24 -5.90
CA PRO A 91 21.57 6.50 -4.64
C PRO A 91 22.35 7.82 -4.70
N CYS A 92 22.55 8.44 -3.53
CA CYS A 92 23.42 9.60 -3.38
C CYS A 92 24.40 9.38 -2.21
N HIS A 93 25.70 9.45 -2.52
CA HIS A 93 26.76 9.30 -1.54
C HIS A 93 27.19 10.65 -0.94
N ASP A 94 27.80 10.64 0.25
CA ASP A 94 28.10 11.83 1.09
C ASP A 94 28.98 12.92 0.47
N GLN A 95 29.54 12.68 -0.73
CA GLN A 95 30.40 13.63 -1.44
C GLN A 95 29.85 14.04 -2.82
N GLU A 96 28.70 13.48 -3.22
CA GLU A 96 28.09 13.76 -4.51
C GLU A 96 26.91 14.73 -4.35
N PRO A 97 26.72 15.68 -5.27
CA PRO A 97 25.52 16.51 -5.25
C PRO A 97 24.29 15.63 -5.49
N ARG A 98 23.21 15.88 -4.74
CA ARG A 98 21.93 15.18 -4.90
C ARG A 98 21.29 15.54 -6.23
N VAL A 99 21.47 16.78 -6.70
CA VAL A 99 21.03 17.24 -8.02
C VAL A 99 22.15 17.04 -9.03
N ARG A 100 21.91 16.24 -10.08
CA ARG A 100 22.93 15.95 -11.11
C ARG A 100 22.73 16.69 -12.44
N LEU A 101 21.73 17.57 -12.55
CA LEU A 101 21.41 18.27 -13.79
C LEU A 101 22.60 19.08 -14.36
N PRO A 102 22.84 19.04 -15.68
CA PRO A 102 23.86 19.85 -16.32
C PRO A 102 23.46 21.33 -16.26
N GLY A 103 24.45 22.23 -16.26
CA GLY A 103 24.23 23.68 -16.27
C GLY A 103 24.07 24.34 -14.90
N LEU A 104 23.89 23.57 -13.82
CA LEU A 104 23.85 24.11 -12.45
C LEU A 104 25.24 24.18 -11.81
N THR A 105 25.57 25.34 -11.27
CA THR A 105 26.76 25.59 -10.44
C THR A 105 26.65 24.87 -9.09
N PRO A 106 27.77 24.64 -8.37
CA PRO A 106 27.73 24.03 -7.04
C PRO A 106 26.87 24.80 -6.02
N GLY A 107 26.84 26.14 -6.10
CA GLY A 107 26.01 26.97 -5.23
C GLY A 107 24.52 26.81 -5.51
N GLU A 108 24.14 26.74 -6.79
CA GLU A 108 22.75 26.51 -7.20
C GLU A 108 22.23 25.14 -6.79
N ARG A 109 23.06 24.10 -6.93
CA ARG A 109 22.72 22.74 -6.45
C ARG A 109 22.49 22.75 -4.94
N LYS A 110 23.37 23.43 -4.20
CA LYS A 110 23.22 23.56 -2.75
C LYS A 110 21.93 24.26 -2.35
N THR A 111 21.54 25.34 -3.05
CA THR A 111 20.26 26.03 -2.78
C THR A 111 19.05 25.10 -2.97
N ILE A 112 19.08 24.23 -3.98
CA ILE A 112 18.01 23.24 -4.20
C ILE A 112 18.02 22.18 -3.09
N GLU A 113 19.21 21.71 -2.70
CA GLU A 113 19.36 20.72 -1.61
C GLU A 113 18.94 21.26 -0.25
N ASP A 114 19.23 22.53 0.04
CA ASP A 114 18.85 23.21 1.28
C ASP A 114 17.33 23.43 1.39
N SER A 115 16.58 23.28 0.28
CA SER A 115 15.10 23.33 0.29
C SER A 115 14.45 22.05 0.82
N LEU A 116 15.22 20.96 0.98
CA LEU A 116 14.72 19.68 1.46
C LEU A 116 14.37 19.74 2.96
N PRO A 117 13.31 19.03 3.39
CA PRO A 117 13.03 18.84 4.80
C PRO A 117 14.23 18.21 5.56
N SER A 118 14.43 18.64 6.80
CA SER A 118 15.43 18.03 7.68
C SER A 118 15.13 16.54 7.88
N GLY A 119 16.11 15.67 7.61
CA GLY A 119 15.96 14.22 7.73
C GLY A 119 15.47 13.52 6.47
N SER A 120 15.40 14.20 5.32
CA SER A 120 15.11 13.53 4.04
C SER A 120 16.14 12.45 3.70
N PRO A 121 15.70 11.29 3.17
CA PRO A 121 16.57 10.20 2.75
C PRO A 121 17.71 10.68 1.84
N LYS A 122 18.86 10.01 1.92
CA LYS A 122 20.02 10.30 1.06
C LYS A 122 19.83 9.63 -0.31
N ALA A 123 18.93 10.20 -1.10
CA ALA A 123 18.70 9.81 -2.49
C ALA A 123 18.94 10.99 -3.43
N ARG A 124 19.21 10.71 -4.71
CA ARG A 124 19.29 11.76 -5.73
C ARG A 124 17.94 12.45 -5.89
N ILE A 125 18.01 13.73 -6.20
CA ILE A 125 16.88 14.51 -6.72
C ILE A 125 16.77 14.19 -8.21
N LEU A 126 15.57 13.81 -8.63
CA LEU A 126 15.25 13.40 -10.00
C LEU A 126 14.57 14.54 -10.73
N ASP A 127 14.78 14.62 -12.04
CA ASP A 127 13.91 15.44 -12.88
C ASP A 127 12.60 14.70 -13.24
N GLN A 128 11.74 15.36 -14.02
CA GLN A 128 10.46 14.81 -14.43
C GLN A 128 10.57 13.54 -15.28
N VAL A 129 11.64 13.40 -16.07
CA VAL A 129 11.85 12.24 -16.94
C VAL A 129 12.30 11.06 -16.07
N GLU A 130 13.36 11.26 -15.27
CA GLU A 130 13.88 10.24 -14.35
C GLU A 130 12.81 9.77 -13.35
N PHE A 131 11.94 10.67 -12.88
CA PHE A 131 10.86 10.31 -11.97
C PHE A 131 9.76 9.48 -12.65
N ASN A 132 9.42 9.78 -13.91
CA ASN A 132 8.45 8.97 -14.66
C ASN A 132 9.01 7.58 -14.97
N GLU A 133 10.30 7.50 -15.34
CA GLU A 133 11.00 6.23 -15.55
C GLU A 133 10.98 5.37 -14.28
N LEU A 134 11.17 5.97 -13.10
CA LEU A 134 11.06 5.26 -11.82
C LEU A 134 9.66 4.64 -11.61
N ILE A 135 8.60 5.40 -11.90
CA ILE A 135 7.22 4.92 -11.77
C ILE A 135 6.93 3.79 -12.76
N GLU A 136 7.40 3.92 -14.00
CA GLU A 136 7.25 2.89 -15.04
C GLU A 136 7.98 1.60 -14.65
N MET A 137 9.23 1.69 -14.16
CA MET A 137 9.98 0.53 -13.66
C MET A 137 9.23 -0.21 -12.54
N LEU A 138 8.61 0.52 -11.60
CA LEU A 138 7.80 -0.09 -10.53
C LEU A 138 6.55 -0.78 -11.07
N HIS A 139 5.88 -0.15 -12.03
CA HIS A 139 4.74 -0.75 -12.69
C HIS A 139 5.15 -2.07 -13.34
N ASP A 140 6.23 -2.08 -14.13
CA ASP A 140 6.72 -3.28 -14.81
C ASP A 140 7.07 -4.40 -13.83
N LEU A 141 7.77 -4.07 -12.74
CA LEU A 141 8.05 -5.03 -11.66
C LEU A 141 6.75 -5.61 -11.08
N SER A 142 5.74 -4.77 -10.84
CA SER A 142 4.45 -5.22 -10.32
C SER A 142 3.66 -6.11 -11.29
N GLN A 143 3.84 -5.90 -12.61
CA GLN A 143 3.14 -6.64 -13.66
C GLN A 143 3.85 -7.96 -14.01
N ALA A 144 5.18 -8.03 -13.85
CA ALA A 144 5.98 -9.21 -14.18
C ALA A 144 5.47 -10.47 -13.46
N GLU A 145 4.96 -10.31 -12.24
CA GLU A 145 4.51 -11.40 -11.37
C GLU A 145 3.08 -11.85 -11.64
N LEU A 146 2.36 -11.11 -12.48
CA LEU A 146 1.00 -11.44 -12.85
C LEU A 146 0.99 -12.38 -14.06
N PRO A 147 0.05 -13.34 -14.11
CA PRO A 147 -0.26 -14.06 -15.34
C PRO A 147 -0.58 -13.09 -16.47
N GLU A 148 -0.20 -13.41 -17.72
CA GLU A 148 -0.37 -12.49 -18.87
C GLU A 148 -1.80 -11.97 -19.02
N SER A 149 -2.81 -12.79 -18.73
CA SER A 149 -4.23 -12.43 -18.79
C SER A 149 -4.67 -11.41 -17.74
N GLN A 150 -3.81 -11.06 -16.79
CA GLN A 150 -4.07 -10.13 -15.69
C GLN A 150 -3.16 -8.90 -15.73
N ARG A 151 -2.21 -8.85 -16.67
CA ARG A 151 -1.32 -7.71 -16.82
C ARG A 151 -2.05 -6.52 -17.42
N MET A 152 -1.75 -5.34 -16.93
CA MET A 152 -2.27 -4.07 -17.43
C MET A 152 -1.11 -3.24 -18.00
N PRO A 153 -1.29 -2.61 -19.16
CA PRO A 153 -0.29 -1.72 -19.71
C PRO A 153 -0.13 -0.47 -18.83
N PHE A 154 1.08 0.07 -18.78
CA PHE A 154 1.31 1.38 -18.18
C PHE A 154 0.62 2.46 -19.01
N SER A 155 -0.07 3.39 -18.35
CA SER A 155 -0.83 4.44 -19.02
C SER A 155 -0.57 5.80 -18.39
N ASP A 156 -0.74 6.87 -19.15
CA ASP A 156 -0.58 8.24 -18.65
C ASP A 156 -1.48 8.54 -17.44
N ALA A 157 -2.70 7.99 -17.44
CA ALA A 157 -3.63 8.14 -16.33
C ALA A 157 -3.11 7.46 -15.06
N LEU A 158 -2.51 6.27 -15.19
CA LEU A 158 -1.91 5.55 -14.08
C LEU A 158 -0.66 6.28 -13.57
N MET A 159 0.21 6.76 -14.46
CA MET A 159 1.37 7.58 -14.09
C MET A 159 0.98 8.81 -13.27
N LEU A 160 -0.02 9.57 -13.74
CA LEU A 160 -0.53 10.74 -13.04
C LEU A 160 -1.16 10.37 -11.70
N HIS A 161 -1.88 9.25 -11.63
CA HIS A 161 -2.44 8.74 -10.39
C HIS A 161 -1.33 8.45 -9.36
N ILE A 162 -0.31 7.70 -9.75
CA ILE A 162 0.82 7.33 -8.88
C ILE A 162 1.54 8.57 -8.38
N LYS A 163 1.90 9.48 -9.29
CA LYS A 163 2.53 10.76 -8.96
C LYS A 163 1.69 11.56 -7.95
N PHE A 164 0.39 11.66 -8.18
CA PHE A 164 -0.52 12.36 -7.29
C PHE A 164 -0.52 11.75 -5.88
N ARG A 165 -0.65 10.42 -5.77
CA ARG A 165 -0.66 9.72 -4.47
C ARG A 165 0.65 9.90 -3.70
N LEU A 166 1.80 9.84 -4.38
CA LEU A 166 3.11 9.98 -3.74
C LEU A 166 3.36 11.38 -3.19
N LEU A 167 2.97 12.42 -3.96
CA LEU A 167 3.06 13.81 -3.53
C LEU A 167 2.10 14.08 -2.36
N HIS A 168 0.86 13.59 -2.46
CA HIS A 168 -0.15 13.83 -1.44
C HIS A 168 0.16 13.09 -0.12
N ALA A 169 0.74 11.89 -0.19
CA ALA A 169 1.19 11.15 0.99
C ALA A 169 2.41 11.82 1.69
N GLY A 170 3.11 12.72 0.98
CA GLY A 170 4.35 13.33 1.46
C GLY A 170 5.55 12.38 1.43
N THR A 171 5.45 11.27 0.68
CA THR A 171 6.55 10.34 0.42
C THR A 171 7.54 10.97 -0.56
N VAL A 172 7.02 11.70 -1.54
CA VAL A 172 7.78 12.48 -2.52
C VAL A 172 7.37 13.95 -2.37
N ILE A 173 8.31 14.86 -2.59
CA ILE A 173 8.03 16.29 -2.74
C ILE A 173 8.45 16.76 -4.12
N GLN A 174 7.71 17.72 -4.66
CA GLN A 174 8.10 18.46 -5.85
C GLN A 174 8.85 19.72 -5.40
N ILE A 175 10.01 19.96 -6.01
CA ILE A 175 10.81 21.16 -5.80
C ILE A 175 10.68 22.01 -7.06
N ASP A 176 10.01 23.15 -6.91
CA ASP A 176 9.94 24.17 -7.94
C ASP A 176 11.10 25.15 -7.71
N SER A 177 12.04 25.20 -8.66
CA SER A 177 13.21 26.08 -8.57
C SER A 177 13.21 27.05 -9.74
N PRO A 178 13.41 28.36 -9.52
CA PRO A 178 13.50 29.33 -10.61
C PRO A 178 14.76 29.15 -11.48
N LEU A 179 15.67 28.25 -11.07
CA LEU A 179 16.92 27.96 -11.75
C LEU A 179 16.76 26.91 -12.86
N VAL A 180 15.62 26.21 -12.91
CA VAL A 180 15.37 25.14 -13.87
C VAL A 180 13.91 25.19 -14.32
N ASP A 181 13.70 25.09 -15.63
CA ASP A 181 12.34 25.13 -16.22
C ASP A 181 11.55 23.81 -16.04
N ILE A 182 12.22 22.77 -15.54
CA ILE A 182 11.63 21.44 -15.30
C ILE A 182 11.44 21.21 -13.80
N PRO A 183 10.31 20.58 -13.38
CA PRO A 183 10.10 20.27 -11.98
C PRO A 183 11.06 19.18 -11.53
N LEU A 184 11.55 19.32 -10.30
CA LEU A 184 12.40 18.32 -9.65
C LEU A 184 11.60 17.57 -8.59
N PHE A 185 11.98 16.34 -8.32
CA PHE A 185 11.34 15.47 -7.35
C PHE A 185 12.37 14.93 -6.37
N ALA A 186 12.02 14.94 -5.10
CA ALA A 186 12.86 14.39 -4.04
C ALA A 186 12.09 13.39 -3.19
N LEU A 187 12.79 12.34 -2.79
CA LEU A 187 12.31 11.42 -1.77
C LEU A 187 12.36 12.12 -0.41
N ALA A 188 11.20 12.23 0.25
CA ALA A 188 11.05 12.90 1.54
C ALA A 188 10.88 11.93 2.71
N SER A 189 10.57 10.65 2.44
CA SER A 189 10.36 9.60 3.43
C SER A 189 10.95 8.26 2.96
N GLU A 190 11.55 7.49 3.86
CA GLU A 190 12.10 6.14 3.57
C GLU A 190 11.01 5.07 3.43
N SER A 191 9.77 5.40 3.76
CA SER A 191 8.63 4.50 3.66
C SER A 191 7.39 5.26 3.22
N TYR A 192 6.52 4.61 2.45
CA TYR A 192 5.19 5.12 2.13
C TYR A 192 4.33 5.09 3.39
N ALA A 193 4.17 6.25 4.03
CA ALA A 193 3.41 6.40 5.27
C ALA A 193 2.45 7.60 5.12
N PRO A 194 1.21 7.38 4.67
CA PRO A 194 0.28 8.47 4.44
C PRO A 194 0.03 9.27 5.72
N LYS A 195 0.25 10.60 5.64
CA LYS A 195 0.12 11.50 6.80
C LYS A 195 -1.33 11.93 7.07
N ASP A 196 -2.14 12.05 6.02
CA ASP A 196 -3.56 12.44 6.10
C ASP A 196 -4.48 11.26 6.40
N GLU A 197 -5.51 11.48 7.21
CA GLU A 197 -6.50 10.48 7.63
C GLU A 197 -7.18 9.84 6.41
N ARG A 198 -7.47 10.63 5.37
CA ARG A 198 -8.09 10.13 4.13
C ARG A 198 -7.19 9.14 3.38
N GLU A 199 -5.90 9.44 3.26
CA GLU A 199 -4.95 8.55 2.60
C GLU A 199 -4.67 7.29 3.42
N ARG A 200 -4.69 7.40 4.76
CA ARG A 200 -4.63 6.24 5.65
C ARG A 200 -5.82 5.31 5.47
N VAL A 201 -7.02 5.84 5.19
CA VAL A 201 -8.20 5.01 4.87
C VAL A 201 -8.01 4.25 3.56
N PHE A 202 -7.46 4.87 2.52
CA PHE A 202 -7.18 4.17 1.26
C PHE A 202 -6.12 3.08 1.45
N ALA A 203 -5.00 3.39 2.12
CA ALA A 203 -3.98 2.40 2.44
C ALA A 203 -4.55 1.24 3.27
N MET A 204 -5.39 1.54 4.27
CA MET A 204 -6.07 0.52 5.08
C MET A 204 -6.93 -0.42 4.24
N ILE A 205 -7.69 0.08 3.26
CA ILE A 205 -8.52 -0.75 2.38
C ILE A 205 -7.65 -1.73 1.60
N ASP A 206 -6.57 -1.22 0.98
CA ASP A 206 -5.69 -2.05 0.16
C ASP A 206 -4.91 -3.07 1.03
N ASP A 207 -4.51 -2.67 2.23
CA ASP A 207 -3.86 -3.53 3.21
C ASP A 207 -4.80 -4.65 3.67
N VAL A 208 -6.07 -4.38 3.96
CA VAL A 208 -7.03 -5.43 4.34
C VAL A 208 -7.24 -6.45 3.21
N ALA A 209 -7.36 -5.98 1.96
CA ALA A 209 -7.50 -6.85 0.81
C ALA A 209 -6.27 -7.77 0.64
N ARG A 210 -5.06 -7.20 0.76
CA ARG A 210 -3.80 -7.96 0.67
C ARG A 210 -3.66 -8.98 1.80
N TYR A 211 -3.96 -8.57 3.03
CA TYR A 211 -3.89 -9.44 4.20
C TYR A 211 -4.83 -10.63 4.06
N PHE A 212 -6.05 -10.39 3.56
CA PHE A 212 -7.02 -11.45 3.30
C PHE A 212 -6.49 -12.44 2.25
N SER A 213 -5.85 -11.96 1.18
CA SER A 213 -5.21 -12.83 0.18
C SER A 213 -4.09 -13.69 0.78
N ILE A 214 -3.21 -13.12 1.60
CA ILE A 214 -2.13 -13.87 2.29
C ILE A 214 -2.72 -14.94 3.21
N LEU A 215 -3.77 -14.61 3.97
CA LEU A 215 -4.45 -15.57 4.83
C LEU A 215 -5.15 -16.68 4.05
N GLN A 216 -5.71 -16.42 2.87
CA GLN A 216 -6.24 -17.46 2.00
C GLN A 216 -5.16 -18.44 1.54
N SER A 217 -3.98 -17.93 1.16
CA SER A 217 -2.82 -18.75 0.82
C SER A 217 -2.36 -19.59 2.02
N TRP A 218 -2.37 -19.01 3.23
CA TRP A 218 -2.08 -19.76 4.46
C TRP A 218 -3.11 -20.87 4.72
N VAL A 219 -4.41 -20.60 4.55
CA VAL A 219 -5.49 -21.62 4.69
C VAL A 219 -5.31 -22.77 3.70
N ARG A 220 -4.83 -22.49 2.49
CA ARG A 220 -4.51 -23.50 1.47
C ARG A 220 -3.21 -24.25 1.71
N ASN A 221 -2.48 -23.92 2.78
CA ASN A 221 -1.17 -24.48 3.10
C ASN A 221 -0.16 -24.31 1.95
N GLU A 222 -0.19 -23.15 1.29
CA GLU A 222 0.79 -22.79 0.26
C GLU A 222 2.19 -22.64 0.89
N GLU A 223 3.22 -23.16 0.23
CA GLU A 223 4.61 -23.05 0.72
C GLU A 223 5.06 -21.59 0.79
N GLY A 224 5.90 -21.25 1.77
CA GLY A 224 6.44 -19.90 1.94
C GLY A 224 5.49 -18.91 2.62
N VAL A 225 4.32 -19.34 3.10
CA VAL A 225 3.36 -18.47 3.80
C VAL A 225 3.41 -18.69 5.31
N LEU A 226 3.60 -17.60 6.05
CA LEU A 226 3.66 -17.60 7.52
C LEU A 226 2.51 -16.78 8.11
N ARG A 227 1.84 -17.35 9.13
CA ARG A 227 0.89 -16.64 10.00
C ARG A 227 1.47 -16.55 11.41
N GLY A 228 1.71 -15.34 11.90
CA GLY A 228 2.10 -15.06 13.29
C GLY A 228 1.10 -14.13 13.99
N ILE A 229 0.80 -14.40 15.26
CA ILE A 229 0.01 -13.53 16.13
C ILE A 229 0.64 -13.57 17.51
N GLU A 230 1.02 -12.40 18.03
CA GLU A 230 1.57 -12.24 19.36
C GLU A 230 0.61 -11.42 20.23
N VAL A 231 0.36 -11.90 21.46
CA VAL A 231 -0.47 -11.23 22.45
C VAL A 231 0.31 -11.17 23.75
N PHE A 232 0.66 -9.95 24.17
CA PHE A 232 1.46 -9.70 25.37
C PHE A 232 1.10 -8.35 26.00
N ASP A 233 1.41 -8.22 27.28
CA ASP A 233 1.26 -6.95 28.00
C ASP A 233 2.53 -6.12 27.87
N VAL A 234 2.39 -4.82 27.59
CA VAL A 234 3.48 -3.86 27.52
C VAL A 234 3.17 -2.68 28.44
N ASP A 235 4.18 -2.18 29.14
CA ASP A 235 4.08 -0.94 29.89
C ASP A 235 3.68 0.21 28.95
N LEU A 236 2.64 0.97 29.31
CA LEU A 236 2.12 2.07 28.49
C LEU A 236 3.18 3.14 28.24
N GLU A 237 4.07 3.38 29.20
CA GLU A 237 5.17 4.34 29.05
C GLU A 237 6.22 3.86 28.05
N ARG A 238 6.37 2.54 27.90
CA ARG A 238 7.35 1.91 27.00
C ARG A 238 6.76 1.45 25.67
N ARG A 239 5.46 1.66 25.44
CA ARG A 239 4.79 1.23 24.20
C ARG A 239 5.44 1.81 22.94
N GLN A 240 5.79 3.10 22.95
CA GLN A 240 6.42 3.75 21.79
C GLN A 240 7.83 3.21 21.55
N GLU A 241 8.60 2.99 22.62
CA GLU A 241 9.93 2.36 22.56
C GLU A 241 9.84 0.97 21.91
N ALA A 242 8.90 0.14 22.37
CA ALA A 242 8.68 -1.20 21.83
C ALA A 242 8.28 -1.20 20.34
N LEU A 243 7.43 -0.27 19.91
CA LEU A 243 7.04 -0.14 18.50
C LEU A 243 8.22 0.31 17.62
N GLN A 244 9.06 1.22 18.12
CA GLN A 244 10.24 1.69 17.40
C GLN A 244 11.31 0.60 17.27
N GLU A 245 11.48 -0.21 18.31
CA GLU A 245 12.37 -1.39 18.26
C GLU A 245 11.87 -2.41 17.24
N LEU A 246 10.56 -2.71 17.24
CA LEU A 246 9.94 -3.61 16.26
C LEU A 246 10.14 -3.11 14.82
N ASP A 247 9.91 -1.83 14.54
CA ASP A 247 10.17 -1.24 13.22
C ASP A 247 11.63 -1.43 12.78
N THR A 248 12.57 -1.17 13.70
CA THR A 248 14.02 -1.33 13.44
C THR A 248 14.39 -2.78 13.14
N LEU A 249 13.88 -3.73 13.94
CA LEU A 249 14.14 -5.17 13.75
C LEU A 249 13.62 -5.67 12.41
N LEU A 250 12.45 -5.19 11.99
CA LEU A 250 11.81 -5.61 10.75
C LEU A 250 12.51 -5.04 9.51
N ARG A 251 12.96 -3.79 9.56
CA ARG A 251 13.80 -3.19 8.51
C ARG A 251 15.10 -4.00 8.34
N ALA A 252 15.81 -4.23 9.44
CA ALA A 252 17.05 -5.01 9.41
C ALA A 252 16.84 -6.44 8.91
N TRP A 253 15.70 -7.07 9.24
CA TRP A 253 15.33 -8.38 8.71
C TRP A 253 15.07 -8.32 7.20
N ALA A 254 14.29 -7.35 6.72
CA ALA A 254 14.01 -7.18 5.30
C ALA A 254 15.31 -6.95 4.51
N ASP A 255 16.18 -6.05 4.97
CA ASP A 255 17.47 -5.75 4.35
C ASP A 255 18.38 -6.98 4.28
N LYS A 256 18.39 -7.80 5.34
CA LYS A 256 19.23 -9.01 5.42
C LYS A 256 18.87 -10.06 4.38
N TYR A 257 17.59 -10.21 4.06
CA TYR A 257 17.09 -11.25 3.15
C TYR A 257 16.72 -10.72 1.76
N HIS A 258 16.82 -9.41 1.53
CA HIS A 258 16.64 -8.81 0.22
C HIS A 258 17.69 -9.34 -0.76
N GLN A 259 17.24 -9.69 -1.96
CA GLN A 259 18.09 -10.09 -3.06
C GLN A 259 17.50 -9.56 -4.37
N ASP A 260 18.31 -8.84 -5.15
CA ASP A 260 17.89 -8.32 -6.45
C ASP A 260 17.53 -9.47 -7.40
N GLY A 261 16.34 -9.38 -8.02
CA GLY A 261 15.77 -10.43 -8.85
C GLY A 261 15.34 -11.69 -8.07
N GLY A 262 15.29 -11.61 -6.73
CA GLY A 262 14.75 -12.65 -5.86
C GLY A 262 13.23 -12.80 -6.00
N PHE A 263 12.68 -13.81 -5.32
CA PHE A 263 11.24 -14.02 -5.30
C PHE A 263 10.55 -12.91 -4.47
N PRO A 264 9.47 -12.28 -4.98
CA PRO A 264 8.72 -11.26 -4.27
C PRO A 264 8.17 -11.77 -2.94
N MET A 265 8.34 -10.97 -1.89
CA MET A 265 7.76 -11.28 -0.60
C MET A 265 7.14 -10.03 0.01
N VAL A 266 5.99 -10.20 0.65
CA VAL A 266 5.34 -9.16 1.43
C VAL A 266 5.17 -9.65 2.87
N LEU A 267 5.64 -8.83 3.82
CA LEU A 267 5.32 -8.97 5.24
C LEU A 267 4.31 -7.91 5.62
N GLN A 268 3.18 -8.32 6.22
CA GLN A 268 2.14 -7.41 6.68
C GLN A 268 1.73 -7.74 8.11
N PHE A 269 1.76 -6.73 8.97
CA PHE A 269 1.36 -6.81 10.38
C PHE A 269 0.86 -5.44 10.85
N ALA A 270 0.08 -5.44 11.92
CA ALA A 270 -0.34 -4.22 12.62
C ALA A 270 -0.21 -4.46 14.12
N ALA A 271 0.30 -3.47 14.84
CA ALA A 271 0.44 -3.52 16.29
C ALA A 271 -0.53 -2.52 16.95
N GLY A 272 -1.30 -3.00 17.92
CA GLY A 272 -2.38 -2.24 18.54
C GLY A 272 -2.69 -2.71 19.94
N THR A 273 -3.66 -2.07 20.57
CA THR A 273 -4.25 -2.56 21.82
C THR A 273 -5.13 -3.76 21.50
N ARG A 274 -5.13 -4.77 22.38
CA ARG A 274 -6.07 -5.89 22.28
C ARG A 274 -7.52 -5.38 22.25
N GLU A 275 -8.38 -6.10 21.54
CA GLU A 275 -9.82 -5.84 21.56
C GLU A 275 -10.35 -6.13 22.97
N TYR A 276 -10.66 -5.06 23.71
CA TYR A 276 -11.29 -5.01 25.03
C TYR A 276 -10.45 -5.36 26.29
N GLU A 277 -10.81 -4.67 27.39
CA GLU A 277 -10.85 -5.27 28.73
C GLU A 277 -12.04 -6.22 28.83
#